data_AF-A0A5J4PRG2-F1
#
_entry.id   AF-A0A5J4PRG2-F1
#
_cell.length_a   1.000
_cell.length_b   1.000
_cell.length_c   1.000
_cell.angle_alpha   90.00
_cell.angle_beta   90.00
_cell.angle_gamma   90.00
#
_symmetry.space_group_name_H-M   'P 1'
#
loop_
_entity.id
_entity.type
_entity.pdbx_description
1 polymer ?
#
loop_
_entity_poly.entity_id
_entity_poly.type
_entity_poly.pdbx_seq_one_letter_code
_entity_poly.pdbx_strand_id
1 'polypeptide(L)'
;MKEYPESIDGVEEESEEFRPYDTGKISIDTRKISMDACLRRLEQGTIILAPDFQRNEVWGEDKKSRLIESLMLKIPIPMFYVSADEKGVYSVVDGLQRLSTIRDFVLGRDYLKTKDQAKKGVGLKLQQLEFWGDEYNGYNFNMLPIDMQNRISETEFTFTVINPGTPEEVKRNIFKRINTGGEPLTAQEIRNALYTGPATKFLNSLSKSDEFRESTDESIKTGRMMDKELILRSLAF
;
A
#
# COMPACT_ATOMS: atom_id res chain seq x y z
N MET A 1 -24.47 35.40 -21.83
CA MET A 1 -23.04 35.27 -21.48
C MET A 1 -23.02 34.97 -20.00
N LYS A 2 -22.79 33.70 -19.60
CA LYS A 2 -22.84 33.26 -18.20
C LYS A 2 -21.44 33.40 -17.60
N GLU A 3 -21.32 34.20 -16.56
CA GLU A 3 -20.11 34.34 -15.74
C GLU A 3 -19.90 33.08 -14.90
N TYR A 4 -18.66 32.58 -14.88
CA TYR A 4 -18.22 31.51 -13.99
C TYR A 4 -17.71 32.15 -12.69
N PRO A 5 -18.06 31.61 -11.51
CA PRO A 5 -17.54 32.13 -10.26
C PRO A 5 -16.05 31.79 -10.09
N GLU A 6 -15.35 32.75 -9.51
CA GLU A 6 -13.92 32.79 -9.22
C GLU A 6 -13.46 31.58 -8.40
N SER A 7 -12.23 31.12 -8.71
CA SER A 7 -11.49 30.11 -7.99
C SER A 7 -11.30 30.49 -6.52
N ILE A 8 -11.90 29.71 -5.60
CA ILE A 8 -11.63 29.81 -4.17
C ILE A 8 -10.40 28.93 -3.87
N ASP A 9 -9.23 29.36 -4.33
CA ASP A 9 -7.94 28.87 -3.82
C ASP A 9 -7.57 29.69 -2.59
N GLY A 10 -8.32 29.46 -1.51
CA GLY A 10 -7.96 29.89 -0.16
C GLY A 10 -7.16 28.80 0.54
N VAL A 11 -6.00 28.44 0.00
CA VAL A 11 -4.99 27.73 0.78
C VAL A 11 -4.18 28.82 1.46
N GLU A 12 -4.48 29.08 2.74
CA GLU A 12 -3.52 29.74 3.61
C GLU A 12 -2.26 28.86 3.58
N GLU A 13 -1.22 29.33 2.89
CA GLU A 13 0.13 28.80 3.06
C GLU A 13 0.54 29.12 4.49
N GLU A 14 0.23 28.22 5.43
CA GLU A 14 0.94 28.16 6.70
C GLU A 14 2.42 28.00 6.35
N SER A 15 3.17 29.10 6.46
CA SER A 15 4.62 29.08 6.43
C SER A 15 5.09 28.33 7.68
N GLU A 16 5.07 26.99 7.63
CA GLU A 16 5.74 26.14 8.62
C GLU A 16 7.23 26.54 8.58
N GLU A 17 7.67 27.36 9.54
CA GLU A 17 9.09 27.61 9.78
C GLU A 17 9.80 26.25 9.85
N PHE A 18 10.64 25.95 8.85
CA PHE A 18 11.43 24.73 8.83
C PHE A 18 12.42 24.72 9.99
N ARG A 19 12.01 24.15 11.13
CA ARG A 19 12.91 23.83 12.22
C ARG A 19 13.56 22.48 11.92
N PRO A 20 14.90 22.38 11.93
CA PRO A 20 15.55 21.09 11.76
C PRO A 20 15.01 20.10 12.79
N TYR A 21 14.58 18.93 12.33
CA TYR A 21 14.12 17.87 13.23
C TYR A 21 15.19 17.51 14.24
N ASP A 22 14.78 17.20 15.46
CA ASP A 22 15.65 16.53 16.43
C ASP A 22 15.98 15.13 15.88
N THR A 23 17.14 15.02 15.24
CA THR A 23 17.61 13.79 14.59
C THR A 23 17.78 12.65 15.59
N GLY A 24 17.95 12.95 16.89
CA GLY A 24 18.04 11.95 17.95
C GLY A 24 16.72 11.19 18.20
N LYS A 25 15.59 11.72 17.73
CA LYS A 25 14.27 11.07 17.84
C LYS A 25 13.90 10.25 16.59
N ILE A 26 14.73 10.25 15.56
CA ILE A 26 14.46 9.51 14.33
C ILE A 26 15.06 8.11 14.47
N SER A 27 14.20 7.09 14.50
CA SER A 27 14.65 5.70 14.57
C SER A 27 14.18 4.95 13.33
N ILE A 28 15.15 4.63 12.46
CA ILE A 28 14.92 3.91 11.21
C ILE A 28 15.94 2.80 11.10
N ASP A 29 15.48 1.56 10.96
CA ASP A 29 16.33 0.38 10.78
C ASP A 29 16.13 -0.24 9.40
N THR A 30 17.20 -0.82 8.85
CA THR A 30 17.08 -1.71 7.69
C THR A 30 17.07 -3.17 8.15
N ARG A 31 16.09 -3.93 7.70
CA ARG A 31 15.90 -5.36 8.05
C ARG A 31 15.79 -6.20 6.79
N LYS A 32 16.42 -7.37 6.80
CA LYS A 32 16.18 -8.40 5.78
C LYS A 32 15.05 -9.31 6.25
N ILE A 33 14.05 -9.51 5.40
CA ILE A 33 12.88 -10.35 5.67
C ILE A 33 12.74 -11.35 4.52
N SER A 34 12.72 -12.65 4.81
CA SER A 34 12.47 -13.66 3.78
C SER A 34 11.04 -13.58 3.25
N MET A 35 10.81 -14.04 2.03
CA MET A 35 9.48 -14.17 1.42
C MET A 35 8.51 -14.90 2.36
N ASP A 36 8.91 -16.05 2.92
CA ASP A 36 8.06 -16.81 3.85
C ASP A 36 7.67 -16.02 5.10
N ALA A 37 8.62 -15.27 5.69
CA ALA A 37 8.33 -14.43 6.84
C ALA A 37 7.39 -13.28 6.46
N CYS A 38 7.57 -12.70 5.27
CA CYS A 38 6.69 -11.67 4.73
C CYS A 38 5.27 -12.19 4.51
N LEU A 39 5.12 -13.31 3.80
CA LEU A 39 3.82 -13.95 3.52
C LEU A 39 3.11 -14.37 4.80
N ARG A 40 3.82 -14.98 5.75
CA ARG A 40 3.26 -15.32 7.07
C ARG A 40 2.72 -14.10 7.79
N ARG A 41 3.46 -12.99 7.80
CA ARG A 41 3.02 -11.74 8.45
C ARG A 41 1.83 -11.11 7.74
N LEU A 42 1.76 -11.21 6.41
CA LEU A 42 0.59 -10.80 5.61
C LEU A 42 -0.65 -11.64 5.96
N GLU A 43 -0.50 -12.96 6.07
CA GLU A 43 -1.59 -13.86 6.46
C GLU A 43 -2.11 -13.59 7.88
N GLN A 44 -1.21 -13.23 8.80
CA GLN A 44 -1.52 -12.90 10.19
C GLN A 44 -2.06 -11.46 10.37
N GLY A 45 -1.97 -10.62 9.34
CA GLY A 45 -2.33 -9.19 9.44
C GLY A 45 -1.33 -8.35 10.24
N THR A 46 -0.09 -8.83 10.44
CA THR A 46 0.99 -8.07 11.10
C THR A 46 1.88 -7.32 10.10
N ILE A 47 1.66 -7.52 8.79
CA ILE A 47 1.94 -6.53 7.75
C ILE A 47 0.59 -6.13 7.15
N ILE A 48 0.26 -4.86 7.25
CA ILE A 48 -0.97 -4.26 6.73
C ILE A 48 -0.60 -3.55 5.43
N LEU A 49 -1.04 -4.13 4.31
CA LEU A 49 -0.78 -3.59 2.97
C LEU A 49 -1.48 -2.25 2.76
N ALA A 50 -2.68 -2.12 3.29
CA ALA A 50 -3.36 -0.88 3.59
C ALA A 50 -4.64 -1.28 4.33
N PRO A 51 -5.12 -0.49 5.30
CA PRO A 51 -6.50 -0.62 5.75
C PRO A 51 -7.41 -0.17 4.60
N ASP A 52 -7.97 -1.13 3.86
CA ASP A 52 -9.12 -1.09 2.93
C ASP A 52 -9.22 0.02 1.84
N PHE A 53 -8.34 1.03 1.80
CA PHE A 53 -8.65 2.27 1.07
C PHE A 53 -7.46 3.01 0.44
N GLN A 54 -6.23 2.55 0.60
CA GLN A 54 -5.08 3.18 -0.06
C GLN A 54 -4.91 2.53 -1.44
N ARG A 55 -5.18 3.29 -2.51
CA ARG A 55 -5.18 2.91 -3.94
C ARG A 55 -5.76 1.51 -4.20
N ASN A 56 -6.91 1.44 -4.86
CA ASN A 56 -7.25 0.25 -5.65
C ASN A 56 -5.98 -0.28 -6.30
N GLU A 57 -5.69 -1.57 -6.20
CA GLU A 57 -4.46 -2.15 -6.77
C GLU A 57 -4.38 -1.79 -8.26
N VAL A 58 -3.68 -0.71 -8.59
CA VAL A 58 -3.74 -0.07 -9.92
C VAL A 58 -2.85 -0.77 -10.93
N TRP A 59 -2.01 -1.69 -10.49
CA TRP A 59 -1.21 -2.49 -11.40
C TRP A 59 -2.12 -3.46 -12.15
N GLY A 60 -2.15 -3.31 -13.47
CA GLY A 60 -2.67 -4.33 -14.38
C GLY A 60 -1.89 -5.64 -14.28
N GLU A 61 -2.48 -6.71 -14.79
CA GLU A 61 -1.90 -8.06 -14.71
C GLU A 61 -0.53 -8.16 -15.41
N ASP A 62 -0.29 -7.34 -16.43
CA ASP A 62 0.99 -7.21 -17.13
C ASP A 62 2.12 -6.74 -16.18
N LYS A 63 1.87 -5.68 -15.41
CA LYS A 63 2.86 -5.13 -14.48
C LYS A 63 3.05 -6.03 -13.27
N LYS A 64 1.99 -6.70 -12.83
CA LYS A 64 2.06 -7.74 -11.81
C LYS A 64 2.92 -8.92 -12.28
N SER A 65 2.72 -9.38 -13.51
CA SER A 65 3.46 -10.50 -14.10
C SER A 65 4.96 -10.18 -14.25
N ARG A 66 5.33 -8.98 -14.70
CA ARG A 66 6.73 -8.54 -14.78
C ARG A 66 7.46 -8.52 -13.43
N LEU A 67 6.75 -8.19 -12.34
CA LEU A 67 7.34 -8.31 -11.00
C LEU A 67 7.64 -9.77 -10.67
N ILE A 68 6.70 -10.69 -10.92
CA ILE A 68 6.93 -12.11 -10.66
C ILE A 68 8.05 -12.66 -11.54
N GLU A 69 8.10 -12.25 -12.81
CA GLU A 69 9.21 -12.60 -13.71
C GLU A 69 10.56 -12.14 -13.15
N SER A 70 10.62 -10.92 -12.62
CA SER A 70 11.84 -10.41 -11.96
C SER A 70 12.27 -11.31 -10.79
N LEU A 71 11.33 -11.81 -9.98
CA LEU A 71 11.63 -12.74 -8.88
C LEU A 71 12.15 -14.08 -9.41
N MET A 72 11.51 -14.63 -10.44
CA MET A 72 11.94 -15.88 -11.07
C MET A 72 13.34 -15.75 -11.72
N LEU A 73 13.67 -14.56 -12.26
CA LEU A 73 14.98 -14.19 -12.81
C LEU A 73 16.03 -13.84 -11.73
N LYS A 74 15.66 -13.83 -10.44
CA LYS A 74 16.50 -13.36 -9.33
C LYS A 74 16.99 -11.91 -9.48
N ILE A 75 16.22 -11.07 -10.17
CA ILE A 75 16.48 -9.64 -10.29
C ILE A 75 16.07 -8.97 -8.98
N PRO A 76 16.97 -8.21 -8.33
CA PRO A 76 16.64 -7.48 -7.11
C PRO A 76 15.51 -6.48 -7.33
N ILE A 77 14.50 -6.50 -6.45
CA ILE A 77 13.45 -5.48 -6.43
C ILE A 77 13.80 -4.37 -5.43
N PRO A 78 13.28 -3.14 -5.60
CA PRO A 78 13.57 -2.06 -4.67
C PRO A 78 13.17 -2.42 -3.22
N MET A 79 13.75 -1.75 -2.23
CA MET A 79 13.37 -1.95 -0.83
C MET A 79 11.90 -1.58 -0.55
N PHE A 80 11.37 -2.08 0.56
CA PHE A 80 10.06 -1.73 1.10
C PHE A 80 10.22 -0.72 2.23
N TYR A 81 9.29 0.22 2.34
CA TYR A 81 9.22 1.11 3.49
C TYR A 81 8.00 0.76 4.31
N VAL A 82 8.17 0.64 5.63
CA VAL A 82 7.10 0.33 6.57
C VAL A 82 7.19 1.22 7.81
N SER A 83 6.05 1.56 8.40
CA SER A 83 5.99 2.13 9.75
C SER A 83 5.61 1.02 10.72
N ALA A 84 6.38 0.85 11.78
CA ALA A 84 6.06 -0.09 12.85
C ALA A 84 5.28 0.61 13.98
N ASP A 85 4.30 -0.09 14.54
CA ASP A 85 3.65 0.30 15.80
C ASP A 85 4.32 -0.36 17.02
N GLU A 86 3.87 -0.02 18.23
CA GLU A 86 4.42 -0.55 19.49
C GLU A 86 4.27 -2.07 19.63
N LYS A 87 3.35 -2.69 18.88
CA LYS A 87 3.11 -4.14 18.86
C LYS A 87 3.90 -4.84 17.77
N GLY A 88 4.71 -4.11 17.00
CA GLY A 88 5.49 -4.63 15.89
C GLY A 88 4.66 -4.95 14.64
N VAL A 89 3.44 -4.40 14.51
CA VAL A 89 2.65 -4.43 13.28
C VAL A 89 3.21 -3.40 12.31
N TYR A 90 3.35 -3.80 11.04
CA TYR A 90 3.92 -2.96 9.98
C TYR A 90 2.82 -2.43 9.08
N SER A 91 2.69 -1.12 8.99
CA SER A 91 1.90 -0.44 7.96
C SER A 91 2.79 -0.13 6.76
N VAL A 92 2.41 -0.62 5.58
CA VAL A 92 3.21 -0.42 4.36
C VAL A 92 3.11 1.02 3.88
N VAL A 93 4.27 1.62 3.63
CA VAL A 93 4.45 3.02 3.19
C VAL A 93 4.75 3.07 1.70
N ASP A 94 5.66 2.20 1.26
CA ASP A 94 6.00 2.01 -0.15
C ASP A 94 6.10 0.52 -0.47
N GLY A 95 5.75 0.18 -1.71
CA GLY A 95 5.76 -1.19 -2.21
C GLY A 95 4.45 -1.95 -2.03
N LEU A 96 3.35 -1.23 -1.74
CA LEU A 96 1.99 -1.77 -1.65
C LEU A 96 1.63 -2.68 -2.84
N GLN A 97 1.82 -2.20 -4.07
CA GLN A 97 1.48 -2.97 -5.28
C GLN A 97 2.36 -4.20 -5.42
N ARG A 98 3.64 -4.10 -5.02
CA ARG A 98 4.61 -5.20 -5.11
C ARG A 98 4.27 -6.31 -4.12
N LEU A 99 4.06 -5.97 -2.85
CA LEU A 99 3.66 -6.96 -1.84
C LEU A 99 2.27 -7.54 -2.10
N SER A 100 1.32 -6.74 -2.60
CA SER A 100 -0.01 -7.25 -2.98
C SER A 100 0.07 -8.23 -4.15
N THR A 101 0.93 -7.95 -5.13
CA THR A 101 1.18 -8.87 -6.26
C THR A 101 1.79 -10.19 -5.78
N ILE A 102 2.82 -10.11 -4.94
CA ILE A 102 3.47 -11.28 -4.35
C ILE A 102 2.46 -12.12 -3.54
N ARG A 103 1.67 -11.47 -2.69
CA ARG A 103 0.57 -12.09 -1.93
C ARG A 103 -0.42 -12.78 -2.85
N ASP A 104 -0.90 -12.09 -3.88
CA ASP A 104 -1.95 -12.60 -4.78
C ASP A 104 -1.46 -13.74 -5.68
N PHE A 105 -0.17 -13.77 -6.01
CA PHE A 105 0.44 -14.84 -6.79
C PHE A 105 0.71 -16.07 -5.94
N VAL A 106 1.42 -15.91 -4.82
CA VAL A 106 1.89 -17.05 -4.01
C VAL A 106 0.80 -17.62 -3.11
N LEU A 107 -0.04 -16.76 -2.51
CA LEU A 107 -1.11 -17.21 -1.62
C LEU A 107 -2.44 -17.33 -2.35
N GLY A 108 -2.79 -16.37 -3.20
CA GLY A 108 -4.10 -16.32 -3.86
C GLY A 108 -5.16 -15.63 -3.02
N ARG A 109 -5.96 -14.77 -3.66
CA ARG A 109 -7.01 -13.97 -2.98
C ARG A 109 -8.11 -14.84 -2.37
N ASP A 110 -8.51 -15.90 -3.05
CA ASP A 110 -9.58 -16.77 -2.57
C ASP A 110 -9.14 -17.60 -1.38
N TYR A 111 -7.88 -18.03 -1.33
CA TYR A 111 -7.29 -18.63 -0.14
C TYR A 111 -7.33 -17.66 1.04
N LEU A 112 -6.96 -16.39 0.86
CA LEU A 112 -6.99 -15.42 1.95
C LEU A 112 -8.40 -15.20 2.52
N LYS A 113 -9.43 -15.25 1.67
CA LYS A 113 -10.84 -15.11 2.07
C LYS A 113 -11.41 -16.36 2.75
N THR A 114 -11.11 -17.54 2.20
CA THR A 114 -11.77 -18.80 2.59
C THR A 114 -10.93 -19.68 3.50
N LYS A 115 -9.61 -19.47 3.53
CA LYS A 115 -8.59 -20.32 4.15
C LYS A 115 -8.60 -21.77 3.64
N ASP A 116 -9.20 -22.01 2.47
CA ASP A 116 -9.21 -23.30 1.79
C ASP A 116 -7.84 -23.58 1.16
N GLN A 117 -7.14 -24.60 1.67
CA GLN A 117 -5.80 -24.97 1.21
C GLN A 117 -5.77 -25.36 -0.27
N ALA A 118 -6.85 -25.88 -0.84
CA ALA A 118 -6.92 -26.21 -2.26
C ALA A 118 -6.81 -24.97 -3.17
N LYS A 119 -7.09 -23.77 -2.63
CA LYS A 119 -7.02 -22.50 -3.36
C LYS A 119 -5.70 -21.77 -3.16
N LYS A 120 -4.83 -22.26 -2.27
CA LYS A 120 -3.53 -21.62 -2.01
C LYS A 120 -2.66 -21.71 -3.25
N GLY A 121 -2.12 -20.58 -3.71
CA GLY A 121 -1.30 -20.50 -4.93
C GLY A 121 -2.08 -20.58 -6.25
N VAL A 122 -3.42 -20.68 -6.19
CA VAL A 122 -4.32 -20.68 -7.35
C VAL A 122 -4.92 -19.28 -7.50
N GLY A 123 -4.06 -18.29 -7.74
CA GLY A 123 -4.42 -16.88 -7.77
C GLY A 123 -4.12 -16.22 -9.12
N LEU A 124 -3.37 -15.12 -9.08
CA LEU A 124 -2.88 -14.41 -10.26
C LEU A 124 -2.24 -15.38 -11.26
N LYS A 125 -2.60 -15.24 -12.53
CA LYS A 125 -1.95 -15.95 -13.64
C LYS A 125 -1.00 -15.02 -14.36
N LEU A 126 0.18 -15.52 -14.69
CA LEU A 126 1.20 -14.75 -15.41
C LEU A 126 0.73 -14.46 -16.83
N GLN A 127 1.00 -13.27 -17.34
CA GLN A 127 0.67 -12.85 -18.69
C GLN A 127 1.71 -11.84 -19.18
N GLN A 128 1.97 -11.83 -20.48
CA GLN A 128 2.89 -10.88 -21.14
C GLN A 128 4.28 -10.87 -20.48
N LEU A 129 4.78 -12.04 -20.07
CA LEU A 129 6.16 -12.22 -19.64
C LEU A 129 7.12 -11.93 -20.81
N GLU A 130 8.24 -11.26 -20.55
CA GLU A 130 9.19 -10.80 -21.56
C GLU A 130 10.20 -11.89 -21.96
N PHE A 131 10.61 -12.73 -21.01
CA PHE A 131 11.65 -13.75 -21.18
C PHE A 131 11.08 -15.17 -21.21
N TRP A 132 10.01 -15.43 -20.44
CA TRP A 132 9.41 -16.76 -20.30
C TRP A 132 7.94 -16.81 -20.70
N GLY A 133 7.54 -15.95 -21.64
CA GLY A 133 6.17 -15.88 -22.13
C GLY A 133 5.67 -17.18 -22.72
N ASP A 134 6.49 -17.85 -23.53
CA ASP A 134 6.09 -19.09 -24.20
C ASP A 134 5.95 -20.27 -23.22
N GLU A 135 6.71 -20.28 -22.12
CA GLU A 135 6.65 -21.36 -21.13
C GLU A 135 5.60 -21.15 -20.03
N TYR A 136 5.50 -19.92 -19.50
CA TYR A 136 4.79 -19.69 -18.23
C TYR A 136 3.62 -18.70 -18.31
N ASN A 137 3.29 -18.14 -19.48
CA ASN A 137 2.04 -17.40 -19.60
C ASN A 137 0.84 -18.33 -19.29
N GLY A 138 -0.11 -17.83 -18.50
CA GLY A 138 -1.26 -18.57 -17.98
C GLY A 138 -1.00 -19.34 -16.67
N TYR A 139 0.26 -19.44 -16.22
CA TYR A 139 0.62 -20.21 -15.03
C TYR A 139 0.30 -19.41 -13.76
N ASN A 140 -0.24 -20.09 -12.76
CA ASN A 140 -0.24 -19.60 -11.38
C ASN A 140 0.96 -20.21 -10.62
N PHE A 141 1.13 -19.84 -9.35
CA PHE A 141 2.28 -20.28 -8.56
C PHE A 141 2.43 -21.81 -8.51
N ASN A 142 1.33 -22.54 -8.32
CA ASN A 142 1.37 -24.01 -8.22
C ASN A 142 1.66 -24.72 -9.55
N MET A 143 1.46 -24.04 -10.68
CA MET A 143 1.76 -24.59 -12.01
C MET A 143 3.24 -24.44 -12.37
N LEU A 144 3.98 -23.56 -11.68
CA LEU A 144 5.40 -23.36 -11.96
C LEU A 144 6.22 -24.62 -11.59
N PRO A 145 7.32 -24.89 -12.31
CA PRO A 145 8.31 -25.88 -11.89
C PRO A 145 8.82 -25.62 -10.47
N ILE A 146 9.19 -26.70 -9.75
CA ILE A 146 9.60 -26.61 -8.35
C ILE A 146 10.81 -25.68 -8.15
N ASP A 147 11.74 -25.64 -9.10
CA ASP A 147 12.90 -24.76 -9.01
C ASP A 147 12.50 -23.28 -9.13
N MET A 148 11.48 -22.95 -9.94
CA MET A 148 10.93 -21.58 -10.01
C MET A 148 10.16 -21.21 -8.74
N GLN A 149 9.37 -22.13 -8.20
CA GLN A 149 8.69 -21.91 -6.91
C GLN A 149 9.71 -21.65 -5.78
N ASN A 150 10.80 -22.43 -5.75
CA ASN A 150 11.88 -22.24 -4.77
C ASN A 150 12.58 -20.90 -4.94
N ARG A 151 12.91 -20.50 -6.18
CA ARG A 151 13.52 -19.17 -6.46
C ARG A 151 12.67 -18.02 -5.90
N ILE A 152 11.36 -18.07 -6.11
CA ILE A 152 10.44 -17.06 -5.58
C ILE A 152 10.39 -17.12 -4.05
N SER A 153 10.24 -18.32 -3.48
CA SER A 153 10.06 -18.54 -2.02
C SER A 153 11.32 -18.25 -1.20
N GLU A 154 12.51 -18.37 -1.79
CA GLU A 154 13.78 -18.08 -1.14
C GLU A 154 14.22 -16.62 -1.29
N THR A 155 13.41 -15.78 -1.95
CA THR A 155 13.74 -14.36 -2.12
C THR A 155 13.80 -13.65 -0.75
N GLU A 156 14.86 -12.88 -0.54
CA GLU A 156 14.97 -11.95 0.59
C GLU A 156 14.57 -10.53 0.19
N PHE A 157 13.84 -9.85 1.06
CA PHE A 157 13.44 -8.46 0.89
C PHE A 157 14.13 -7.56 1.90
N THR A 158 14.52 -6.37 1.44
CA THR A 158 15.02 -5.30 2.30
C THR A 158 13.85 -4.41 2.72
N PHE A 159 13.61 -4.32 4.03
CA PHE A 159 12.61 -3.47 4.65
C PHE A 159 13.30 -2.35 5.42
N THR A 160 12.98 -1.11 5.08
CA THR A 160 13.29 0.07 5.89
C THR A 160 12.13 0.32 6.84
N VAL A 161 12.38 0.12 8.13
CA VAL A 161 11.38 0.17 9.20
C VAL A 161 11.51 1.48 9.95
N ILE A 162 10.46 2.31 9.90
CA ILE A 162 10.33 3.51 10.72
C ILE A 162 9.75 3.07 12.07
N ASN A 163 10.56 3.13 13.12
CA ASN A 163 10.20 2.58 14.43
C ASN A 163 9.22 3.49 15.19
N PRO A 164 8.51 2.93 16.18
CA PRO A 164 7.79 3.70 17.18
C PRO A 164 8.70 4.75 17.85
N GLY A 165 8.12 5.86 18.28
CA GLY A 165 8.88 6.99 18.86
C GLY A 165 9.41 8.01 17.84
N THR A 166 9.48 7.66 16.54
CA THR A 166 9.76 8.66 15.50
C THR A 166 8.62 9.69 15.45
N PRO A 167 8.90 11.00 15.56
CA PRO A 167 7.86 12.03 15.56
C PRO A 167 6.97 11.96 14.31
N GLU A 168 5.68 12.22 14.48
CA GLU A 168 4.69 12.07 13.41
C GLU A 168 4.99 12.96 12.20
N GLU A 169 5.42 14.20 12.45
CA GLU A 169 5.82 15.13 11.40
C GLU A 169 7.01 14.59 10.58
N VAL A 170 7.97 13.94 11.24
CA VAL A 170 9.10 13.29 10.57
C VAL A 170 8.61 12.12 9.73
N LYS A 171 7.73 11.27 10.28
CA LYS A 171 7.12 10.17 9.52
C LYS A 171 6.43 10.72 8.27
N ARG A 172 5.56 11.74 8.39
CA ARG A 172 4.89 12.39 7.25
C ARG A 172 5.89 12.89 6.21
N ASN A 173 6.98 13.52 6.63
CA ASN A 173 8.01 14.02 5.71
C ASN A 173 8.78 12.91 5.00
N ILE A 174 9.12 11.82 5.70
CA ILE A 174 9.72 10.63 5.09
C ILE A 174 8.77 10.08 4.01
N PHE A 175 7.48 9.96 4.32
CA PHE A 175 6.48 9.47 3.37
C PHE A 175 6.36 10.37 2.13
N LYS A 176 6.28 11.69 2.33
CA LYS A 176 6.27 12.68 1.24
C LYS A 176 7.49 12.49 0.34
N ARG A 177 8.70 12.40 0.92
CA ARG A 177 9.98 12.29 0.21
C ARG A 177 10.15 10.97 -0.55
N ILE A 178 9.67 9.86 0.00
CA ILE A 178 9.71 8.55 -0.70
C ILE A 178 8.76 8.55 -1.89
N ASN A 179 7.57 9.16 -1.76
CA ASN A 179 6.55 9.16 -2.80
C ASN A 179 6.74 10.26 -3.86
N THR A 180 7.77 11.11 -3.76
CA THR A 180 8.03 12.20 -4.72
C THR A 180 8.42 11.74 -6.12
N GLY A 181 8.88 10.49 -6.28
CA GLY A 181 9.21 9.94 -7.60
C GLY A 181 8.00 9.51 -8.44
N GLY A 182 6.80 9.50 -7.85
CA GLY A 182 5.52 9.21 -8.52
C GLY A 182 4.49 10.30 -8.23
N GLU A 183 3.20 10.01 -8.48
CA GLU A 183 2.14 10.95 -8.09
C GLU A 183 2.11 11.10 -6.55
N PRO A 184 2.36 12.31 -6.00
CA PRO A 184 2.51 12.52 -4.56
C PRO A 184 1.23 12.14 -3.82
N LEU A 185 1.34 11.53 -2.64
CA LEU A 185 0.18 11.26 -1.77
C LEU A 185 -0.42 12.56 -1.22
N THR A 186 -1.75 12.63 -1.11
CA THR A 186 -2.46 13.71 -0.43
C THR A 186 -2.21 13.67 1.08
N ALA A 187 -2.48 14.78 1.77
CA ALA A 187 -2.40 14.81 3.24
C ALA A 187 -3.32 13.76 3.87
N GLN A 188 -4.51 13.52 3.31
CA GLN A 188 -5.42 12.48 3.78
C GLN A 188 -4.90 11.06 3.51
N GLU A 189 -4.30 10.81 2.34
CA GLU A 189 -3.66 9.53 2.03
C GLU A 189 -2.51 9.24 3.02
N ILE A 190 -1.70 10.25 3.35
CA ILE A 190 -0.62 10.12 4.35
C ILE A 190 -1.18 9.86 5.75
N ARG A 191 -2.22 10.59 6.20
CA ARG A 191 -2.87 10.35 7.50
C ARG A 191 -3.40 8.93 7.59
N ASN A 192 -4.14 8.47 6.59
CA ASN A 192 -4.71 7.13 6.57
C ASN A 192 -3.62 6.03 6.58
N ALA A 193 -2.45 6.28 5.97
CA ALA A 193 -1.34 5.33 5.96
C ALA A 193 -0.61 5.24 7.31
N LEU A 194 -0.44 6.38 7.98
CA LEU A 194 0.22 6.47 9.28
C LEU A 194 -0.65 5.96 10.42
N TYR A 195 -1.96 6.21 10.33
CA TYR A 195 -2.89 5.94 11.41
C TYR A 195 -3.94 4.93 10.95
N THR A 196 -3.80 3.72 11.46
CA THR A 196 -4.81 2.67 11.32
C THR A 196 -5.49 2.49 12.67
N GLY A 197 -6.78 2.78 12.76
CA GLY A 197 -7.49 2.71 14.05
C GLY A 197 -8.99 2.98 13.96
N PRO A 198 -9.65 3.15 15.12
CA PRO A 198 -11.09 3.41 15.19
C PRO A 198 -11.53 4.63 14.39
N ALA A 199 -10.77 5.73 14.43
CA ALA A 199 -11.07 6.94 13.66
C ALA A 199 -11.08 6.67 12.15
N THR A 200 -10.04 5.99 11.62
CA THR A 200 -9.95 5.63 10.20
C THR A 200 -11.11 4.71 9.80
N LYS A 201 -11.47 3.73 10.65
CA LYS A 201 -12.63 2.85 10.43
C LYS A 201 -13.95 3.61 10.44
N PHE A 202 -14.08 4.63 11.31
CA PHE A 202 -15.27 5.46 11.40
C PHE A 202 -15.44 6.36 10.17
N LEU A 203 -14.38 7.04 9.73
CA LEU A 203 -14.40 7.82 8.48
C LEU A 203 -14.79 6.94 7.28
N ASN A 204 -14.34 5.69 7.26
CA ASN A 204 -14.71 4.72 6.23
C ASN A 204 -16.17 4.29 6.28
N SER A 205 -16.74 4.07 7.47
CA SER A 205 -18.15 3.74 7.58
C SER A 205 -19.03 4.90 7.14
N LEU A 206 -18.65 6.14 7.49
CA LEU A 206 -19.35 7.34 7.05
C LEU A 206 -19.24 7.55 5.54
N SER A 207 -18.06 7.35 4.94
CA SER A 207 -17.90 7.57 3.50
C SER A 207 -18.64 6.57 2.62
N LYS A 208 -19.03 5.43 3.19
CA LYS A 208 -19.86 4.41 2.54
C LYS A 208 -21.35 4.51 2.88
N SER A 209 -21.76 5.43 3.74
CA SER A 209 -23.15 5.57 4.15
C SER A 209 -23.98 6.21 3.03
N ASP A 210 -25.25 5.80 2.91
CA ASP A 210 -26.13 6.34 1.88
C ASP A 210 -26.40 7.82 2.15
N GLU A 211 -26.49 8.24 3.41
CA GLU A 211 -26.68 9.64 3.80
C GLU A 211 -25.53 10.53 3.30
N PHE A 212 -24.27 10.07 3.41
CA PHE A 212 -23.14 10.82 2.89
C PHE A 212 -23.17 10.90 1.35
N ARG A 213 -23.47 9.78 0.69
CA ARG A 213 -23.52 9.73 -0.78
C ARG A 213 -24.64 10.60 -1.35
N GLU A 214 -25.82 10.56 -0.75
CA GLU A 214 -26.96 11.39 -1.12
C GLU A 214 -26.69 12.88 -0.85
N SER A 215 -26.12 13.21 0.32
CA SER A 215 -25.80 14.61 0.68
C SER A 215 -24.78 15.25 -0.26
N THR A 216 -23.99 14.44 -0.96
CA THR A 216 -22.95 14.89 -1.89
C THR A 216 -23.32 14.67 -3.36
N ASP A 217 -24.53 14.20 -3.66
CA ASP A 217 -24.99 13.85 -5.00
C ASP A 217 -24.01 12.91 -5.74
N GLU A 218 -23.38 12.00 -4.99
CA GLU A 218 -22.34 11.07 -5.45
C GLU A 218 -21.15 11.73 -6.20
N SER A 219 -20.97 13.04 -6.04
CA SER A 219 -20.01 13.83 -6.82
C SER A 219 -18.56 13.70 -6.33
N ILE A 220 -18.34 13.18 -5.13
CA ILE A 220 -17.03 13.14 -4.49
C ILE A 220 -16.22 11.93 -4.96
N LYS A 221 -15.04 12.21 -5.53
CA LYS A 221 -14.11 11.18 -5.98
C LYS A 221 -13.46 10.46 -4.80
N THR A 222 -13.71 9.16 -4.69
CA THR A 222 -13.16 8.30 -3.61
C THR A 222 -11.70 7.88 -3.84
N GLY A 223 -11.22 7.94 -5.10
CA GLY A 223 -9.92 7.39 -5.48
C GLY A 223 -8.71 7.99 -4.74
N ARG A 224 -8.81 9.23 -4.26
CA ARG A 224 -7.75 9.93 -3.50
C ARG A 224 -8.18 10.32 -2.07
N MET A 225 -9.19 9.63 -1.53
CA MET A 225 -9.77 9.84 -0.20
C MET A 225 -10.39 11.23 0.04
N MET A 226 -10.89 11.89 -1.02
CA MET A 226 -11.55 13.20 -0.87
C MET A 226 -12.83 13.11 -0.03
N ASP A 227 -13.54 11.99 -0.14
CA ASP A 227 -14.71 11.63 0.67
C ASP A 227 -14.39 11.70 2.16
N LYS A 228 -13.31 11.04 2.58
CA LYS A 228 -12.90 11.01 3.99
C LYS A 228 -12.32 12.32 4.46
N GLU A 229 -11.62 13.03 3.58
CA GLU A 229 -11.11 14.35 3.92
C GLU A 229 -12.26 15.33 4.18
N LEU A 230 -13.31 15.29 3.36
CA LEU A 230 -14.51 16.08 3.56
C LEU A 230 -15.17 15.74 4.89
N ILE A 231 -15.44 14.46 5.15
CA ILE A 231 -16.05 14.01 6.42
C ILE A 231 -15.20 14.45 7.62
N LEU A 232 -13.89 14.25 7.54
CA LEU A 232 -12.99 14.62 8.63
C LEU A 232 -13.01 16.12 8.89
N ARG A 233 -13.01 16.95 7.84
CA ARG A 233 -13.14 18.40 7.96
C ARG A 233 -14.48 18.80 8.57
N SER A 234 -15.57 18.14 8.18
CA SER A 234 -16.91 18.38 8.75
C SER A 234 -17.01 18.01 10.22
N LEU A 235 -16.35 16.93 10.66
CA LEU A 235 -16.35 16.50 12.07
C LEU A 235 -15.42 17.31 12.97
N ALA A 236 -14.40 17.96 12.39
CA ALA A 236 -13.41 18.75 13.12
C ALA A 236 -13.82 20.23 13.31
N PHE A 237 -14.92 20.64 12.67
CA PHE A 237 -15.54 21.96 12.80
C PHE A 237 -16.43 22.02 14.05
#